data_AF-A0A7S3HIS0-F1
#
_entry.id   AF-A0A7S3HIS0-F1
#
_cell.length_a   1.000
_cell.length_b   1.000
_cell.length_c   1.000
_cell.angle_alpha   90.00
_cell.angle_beta   90.00
_cell.angle_gamma   90.00
#
_symmetry.space_group_name_H-M   'P 1'
#
loop_
_entity.id
_entity.type
_entity.pdbx_description
1 polymer ?
#
loop_
_entity_poly.entity_id
_entity_poly.type
_entity_poly.pdbx_seq_one_letter_code
_entity_poly.pdbx_strand_id
1 'polypeptide(L)'
;MKRRSASLLATSSFCEKWCGFFKRDTNNETVQLQKIFYLRALLICSLVSTAAICSVLSYTILSENEMTRFSTQYDSLSGSALNSVADSFEQMNSGLKEMATTYGYIFPNENSWPNVAWPGFLPSAAHLGKLSALENIAFTPIVWPHKIPDYEVYMGNYYRDDGQDVRSPPMPGLQLGQLWSLTLPNRIPYRETDGVIVGSDLKYVTPVAQYTTSEIYGPIYLSYNLRNTMAFAPALDKVMVCVNSTSNTTLARSSCGAISDTIGLPFPLPTESVPRPIQDMQALLVHPIFPGKNSSTLVGLVFGSMSWKQL
;
A
#
# COMPACT_ATOMS: atom_id res chain seq x y z
N MET A 1 2.85 17.92 -31.34
CA MET A 1 2.39 19.25 -30.87
C MET A 1 2.13 20.14 -32.09
N LYS A 2 0.90 20.12 -32.62
CA LYS A 2 0.51 20.79 -33.87
C LYS A 2 -0.18 22.11 -33.48
N ARG A 3 0.54 23.23 -33.49
CA ARG A 3 -0.05 24.58 -33.27
C ARG A 3 -1.08 24.82 -34.36
N ARG A 4 -2.37 24.71 -34.03
CA ARG A 4 -3.44 25.24 -34.88
C ARG A 4 -3.45 26.75 -34.68
N SER A 5 -2.84 27.45 -35.63
CA SER A 5 -2.99 28.89 -35.82
C SER A 5 -4.48 29.17 -36.03
N ALA A 6 -5.14 29.76 -35.04
CA ALA A 6 -6.45 30.37 -35.23
C ALA A 6 -6.24 31.64 -36.07
N SER A 7 -6.39 31.49 -37.38
CA SER A 7 -6.51 32.58 -38.33
C SER A 7 -7.77 33.38 -38.00
N LEU A 8 -7.61 34.45 -37.23
CA LEU A 8 -8.57 35.55 -37.13
C LEU A 8 -8.63 36.24 -38.50
N LEU A 9 -9.48 35.71 -39.37
CA LEU A 9 -10.00 36.40 -40.54
C LEU A 9 -10.94 37.51 -40.03
N ALA A 10 -10.34 38.64 -39.65
CA ALA A 10 -11.06 39.88 -39.46
C ALA A 10 -11.52 40.37 -40.84
N THR A 11 -12.83 40.32 -41.03
CA THR A 11 -13.60 40.81 -42.15
C THR A 11 -13.36 42.31 -42.37
N SER A 12 -12.48 42.66 -43.30
CA SER A 12 -12.23 44.05 -43.73
C SER A 12 -13.32 44.65 -44.64
N SER A 13 -14.44 43.95 -44.87
CA SER A 13 -15.47 44.36 -45.83
C SER A 13 -16.56 45.30 -45.28
N PHE A 14 -16.57 45.62 -43.99
CA PHE A 14 -17.68 46.40 -43.40
C PHE A 14 -17.48 47.92 -43.38
N CYS A 15 -16.27 48.42 -43.67
CA CYS A 15 -15.95 49.84 -43.52
C CYS A 15 -16.35 50.70 -44.75
N GLU A 16 -16.49 50.11 -45.95
CA GLU A 16 -16.81 50.90 -47.16
C GLU A 16 -18.30 51.25 -47.32
N LYS A 17 -19.23 50.59 -46.60
CA LYS A 17 -20.67 50.84 -46.76
C LYS A 17 -21.27 51.88 -45.80
N TRP A 18 -20.53 52.35 -44.79
CA TRP A 18 -21.04 53.31 -43.80
C TRP A 18 -20.76 54.79 -44.12
N CYS A 19 -19.88 55.10 -45.08
CA CYS A 19 -19.59 56.49 -45.46
C CYS A 19 -20.72 57.18 -46.27
N GLY A 20 -21.75 56.44 -46.71
CA GLY A 20 -22.85 57.00 -47.52
C GLY A 20 -24.03 57.57 -46.73
N PHE A 21 -24.10 57.39 -45.42
CA PHE A 21 -25.34 57.63 -44.65
C PHE A 21 -25.48 59.06 -44.07
N PHE A 22 -24.49 59.94 -44.24
CA PHE A 22 -24.56 61.34 -43.77
C PHE A 22 -24.74 62.33 -44.93
N LYS A 23 -25.82 62.18 -45.70
CA LYS A 23 -26.30 63.27 -46.57
C LYS A 23 -27.12 64.25 -45.72
N ARG A 24 -26.72 65.52 -45.76
CA ARG A 24 -27.18 66.62 -44.90
C ARG A 24 -28.40 67.30 -45.51
N ASP A 25 -29.60 66.86 -45.12
CA ASP A 25 -30.82 67.64 -45.37
C ASP A 25 -31.09 68.54 -44.16
N THR A 26 -31.02 69.85 -44.41
CA THR A 26 -31.32 70.93 -43.48
C THR A 26 -32.83 71.20 -43.47
N ASN A 27 -33.40 71.28 -42.24
CA ASN A 27 -34.64 71.99 -41.84
C ASN A 27 -35.69 71.17 -41.05
N ASN A 28 -35.28 70.26 -40.15
CA ASN A 28 -36.21 69.73 -39.14
C ASN A 28 -35.47 69.33 -37.84
N GLU A 29 -35.66 70.07 -36.75
CA GLU A 29 -34.96 69.87 -35.45
C GLU A 29 -35.23 68.47 -34.85
N THR A 30 -36.43 67.93 -35.08
CA THR A 30 -36.84 66.59 -34.64
C THR A 30 -36.00 65.48 -35.27
N VAL A 31 -35.54 65.66 -36.51
CA VAL A 31 -34.70 64.71 -37.26
C VAL A 31 -33.28 64.69 -36.71
N GLN A 32 -32.77 65.82 -36.21
CA GLN A 32 -31.43 65.90 -35.61
C GLN A 32 -31.37 65.19 -34.25
N LEU A 33 -32.39 65.37 -33.40
CA LEU A 33 -32.50 64.66 -32.12
C LEU A 33 -32.61 63.13 -32.30
N GLN A 34 -33.39 62.67 -33.29
CA GLN A 34 -33.48 61.24 -33.62
C GLN A 34 -32.13 60.65 -34.08
N LYS A 35 -31.37 61.37 -34.91
CA LYS A 35 -30.03 60.92 -35.35
C LYS A 35 -29.06 60.79 -34.18
N ILE A 36 -29.04 61.75 -33.25
CA ILE A 36 -28.20 61.69 -32.05
C ILE A 36 -28.60 60.52 -31.15
N PHE A 37 -29.91 60.28 -30.97
CA PHE A 37 -30.41 59.16 -30.17
C PHE A 37 -29.99 57.80 -30.76
N TYR A 38 -30.16 57.62 -32.08
CA TYR A 38 -29.73 56.40 -32.77
C TYR A 38 -28.23 56.17 -32.66
N LEU A 39 -27.41 57.22 -32.78
CA LEU A 39 -25.96 57.09 -32.66
C LEU A 39 -25.54 56.67 -31.25
N ARG A 40 -26.19 57.21 -30.21
CA ARG A 40 -25.95 56.83 -28.82
C ARG A 40 -26.38 55.39 -28.54
N ALA A 41 -27.53 54.98 -29.06
CA ALA A 41 -28.00 53.60 -28.92
C ALA A 41 -27.05 52.60 -29.61
N LEU A 42 -26.59 52.91 -30.83
CA LEU A 42 -25.58 52.11 -31.54
C LEU A 42 -24.26 52.02 -30.78
N LEU A 43 -23.79 53.14 -30.21
CA LEU A 43 -22.58 53.17 -29.40
C LEU A 43 -22.72 52.23 -28.18
N ILE A 44 -23.83 52.36 -27.44
CA ILE A 44 -24.10 51.52 -26.26
C ILE A 44 -24.15 50.04 -26.66
N CYS A 45 -24.88 49.69 -27.73
CA CYS A 45 -24.92 48.31 -28.22
C CYS A 45 -23.52 47.79 -28.60
N SER A 46 -22.70 48.59 -29.27
CA SER A 46 -21.34 48.20 -29.64
C SER A 46 -20.44 47.96 -28.42
N LEU A 47 -20.57 48.79 -27.37
CA LEU A 47 -19.83 48.64 -26.12
C LEU A 47 -20.26 47.38 -25.37
N VAL A 48 -21.57 47.13 -25.28
CA VAL A 48 -22.11 45.93 -24.63
C VAL A 48 -21.69 44.66 -25.38
N SER A 49 -21.79 44.63 -26.71
CA SER A 49 -21.33 43.50 -27.51
C SER A 49 -19.82 43.26 -27.33
N THR A 50 -19.01 44.32 -27.34
CA THR A 50 -17.56 44.20 -27.12
C THR A 50 -17.25 43.64 -25.73
N ALA A 51 -17.90 44.16 -24.68
CA ALA A 51 -17.72 43.68 -23.32
C ALA A 51 -18.14 42.21 -23.16
N ALA A 52 -19.26 41.80 -23.76
CA ALA A 52 -19.73 40.42 -23.74
C ALA A 52 -18.74 39.48 -24.44
N ILE A 53 -18.26 39.83 -25.64
CA ILE A 53 -17.30 39.03 -26.39
C ILE A 53 -15.98 38.91 -25.62
N CYS A 54 -15.45 40.01 -25.08
CA CYS A 54 -14.23 39.98 -24.27
C CYS A 54 -14.40 39.12 -23.01
N SER A 55 -15.56 39.17 -22.35
CA SER A 55 -15.84 38.37 -21.16
C SER A 55 -15.91 36.88 -21.49
N VAL A 56 -16.61 36.51 -22.57
CA VAL A 56 -16.70 35.11 -23.02
C VAL A 56 -15.33 34.58 -23.44
N LEU A 57 -14.57 35.33 -24.25
CA LEU A 57 -13.22 34.92 -24.67
C LEU A 57 -12.26 34.78 -23.49
N SER A 58 -12.30 35.72 -22.54
CA SER A 58 -11.47 35.66 -21.33
C SER A 58 -11.84 34.45 -20.48
N TYR A 59 -13.13 34.18 -20.32
CA TYR A 59 -13.63 33.01 -19.60
C TYR A 59 -13.19 31.70 -20.26
N THR A 60 -13.33 31.56 -21.58
CA THR A 60 -12.95 30.33 -22.29
C THR A 60 -11.45 30.09 -22.22
N ILE A 61 -10.63 31.13 -22.45
CA ILE A 61 -9.16 31.01 -22.39
C ILE A 61 -8.71 30.70 -20.97
N LEU A 62 -9.28 31.36 -19.97
CA LEU A 62 -8.94 31.11 -18.57
C LEU A 62 -9.33 29.69 -18.15
N SER A 63 -10.54 29.26 -18.50
CA SER A 63 -11.04 27.92 -18.18
C SER A 63 -10.20 26.81 -18.83
N GLU A 64 -9.81 26.96 -20.10
CA GLU A 64 -8.91 26.02 -20.77
C GLU A 64 -7.52 25.98 -20.13
N ASN A 65 -6.98 27.14 -19.77
CA ASN A 65 -5.68 27.24 -19.10
C ASN A 65 -5.70 26.64 -17.69
N GLU A 66 -6.75 26.91 -16.91
CA GLU A 66 -6.95 26.34 -15.58
C GLU A 66 -7.10 24.82 -15.63
N MET A 67 -7.93 24.31 -16.55
CA MET A 67 -8.11 22.88 -16.74
C MET A 67 -6.81 22.19 -17.17
N THR A 68 -6.07 22.78 -18.12
CA THR A 68 -4.79 22.23 -18.59
C THR A 68 -3.75 22.23 -17.47
N ARG A 69 -3.68 23.32 -16.70
CA ARG A 69 -2.76 23.43 -15.55
C ARG A 69 -3.12 22.41 -14.48
N PHE A 70 -4.40 22.28 -14.13
CA PHE A 70 -4.87 21.31 -13.15
C PHE A 70 -4.56 19.89 -13.60
N SER A 71 -4.90 19.51 -14.84
CA SER A 71 -4.60 18.18 -15.38
C SER A 71 -3.11 17.88 -15.30
N THR A 72 -2.26 18.81 -15.76
CA THR A 72 -0.80 18.59 -15.76
C THR A 72 -0.25 18.45 -14.34
N GLN A 73 -0.74 19.26 -13.39
CA GLN A 73 -0.35 19.17 -11.98
C GLN A 73 -0.83 17.88 -11.34
N TYR A 74 -2.07 17.48 -11.62
CA TYR A 74 -2.65 16.24 -11.12
C TYR A 74 -1.92 15.01 -11.67
N ASP A 75 -1.65 14.97 -12.98
CA ASP A 75 -0.92 13.87 -13.62
C ASP A 75 0.52 13.78 -13.11
N SER A 76 1.19 14.91 -12.91
CA SER A 76 2.53 14.94 -12.32
C SER A 76 2.53 14.49 -10.86
N LEU A 77 1.55 14.93 -10.06
CA LEU A 77 1.47 14.58 -8.64
C LEU A 77 1.10 13.11 -8.46
N SER A 78 0.11 12.62 -9.20
CA SER A 78 -0.33 11.23 -9.17
C SER A 78 0.75 10.28 -9.69
N GLY A 79 1.45 10.66 -10.77
CA GLY A 79 2.60 9.91 -11.28
C GLY A 79 3.74 9.85 -10.26
N SER A 80 4.08 10.98 -9.63
CA SER A 80 5.10 11.02 -8.58
C SER A 80 4.71 10.21 -7.35
N ALA A 81 3.44 10.27 -6.92
CA ALA A 81 2.93 9.50 -5.79
C ALA A 81 2.95 8.00 -6.09
N LEU A 82 2.52 7.59 -7.28
CA LEU A 82 2.54 6.19 -7.71
C LEU A 82 3.98 5.64 -7.73
N ASN A 83 4.92 6.40 -8.29
CA ASN A 83 6.33 6.00 -8.32
C ASN A 83 6.92 5.91 -6.91
N SER A 84 6.64 6.89 -6.05
CA SER A 84 7.09 6.85 -4.65
C SER A 84 6.59 5.60 -3.93
N VAL A 85 5.30 5.26 -4.08
CA VAL A 85 4.72 4.06 -3.50
C VAL A 85 5.38 2.80 -4.09
N ALA A 86 5.55 2.72 -5.41
CA ALA A 86 6.18 1.58 -6.07
C ALA A 86 7.64 1.37 -5.60
N ASP A 87 8.43 2.45 -5.50
CA ASP A 87 9.81 2.42 -5.02
C ASP A 87 9.86 1.95 -3.55
N SER A 88 8.96 2.44 -2.70
CA SER A 88 8.81 1.98 -1.31
C SER A 88 8.47 0.49 -1.23
N PHE A 89 7.57 0.00 -2.07
CA PHE A 89 7.25 -1.43 -2.16
C PHE A 89 8.47 -2.25 -2.60
N GLU A 90 9.23 -1.80 -3.59
CA GLU A 90 10.43 -2.47 -4.06
C GLU A 90 11.50 -2.53 -2.95
N GLN A 91 11.66 -1.45 -2.18
CA GLN A 91 12.56 -1.38 -1.04
C GLN A 91 12.15 -2.36 0.07
N MET A 92 10.87 -2.36 0.47
CA MET A 92 10.33 -3.30 1.47
C MET A 92 10.50 -4.76 1.04
N ASN A 93 10.16 -5.05 -0.22
CA ASN A 93 10.27 -6.37 -0.82
C ASN A 93 11.72 -6.87 -0.86
N SER A 94 12.66 -6.01 -1.23
CA SER A 94 14.09 -6.33 -1.30
C SER A 94 14.66 -6.61 0.09
N GLY A 95 14.31 -5.78 1.07
CA GLY A 95 14.70 -5.96 2.46
C GLY A 95 14.21 -7.28 3.06
N LEU A 96 12.93 -7.59 2.85
CA LEU A 96 12.34 -8.82 3.37
C LEU A 96 12.92 -10.07 2.69
N LYS A 97 13.22 -9.99 1.40
CA LYS A 97 13.91 -11.05 0.65
C LYS A 97 15.33 -11.29 1.15
N GLU A 98 16.05 -10.23 1.50
CA GLU A 98 17.38 -10.35 2.11
C GLU A 98 17.32 -11.06 3.46
N MET A 99 16.31 -10.74 4.27
CA MET A 99 16.07 -11.42 5.55
C MET A 99 15.80 -12.92 5.37
N ALA A 100 14.93 -13.27 4.42
CA ALA A 100 14.60 -14.66 4.11
C ALA A 100 15.84 -15.44 3.62
N THR A 101 16.65 -14.81 2.77
CA THR A 101 17.90 -15.38 2.24
C THR A 101 18.91 -15.58 3.36
N THR A 102 19.07 -14.59 4.25
CA THR A 102 19.96 -14.65 5.40
C THR A 102 19.59 -15.81 6.33
N TYR A 103 18.31 -16.00 6.66
CA TYR A 103 17.85 -17.16 7.45
C TYR A 103 18.21 -18.49 6.80
N GLY A 104 18.00 -18.59 5.48
CA GLY A 104 18.35 -19.77 4.71
C GLY A 104 19.84 -20.12 4.81
N TYR A 105 20.73 -19.11 4.75
CA TYR A 105 22.18 -19.31 4.88
C TYR A 105 22.63 -19.62 6.30
N ILE A 106 22.01 -19.01 7.32
CA ILE A 106 22.33 -19.29 8.73
C ILE A 106 21.94 -20.73 9.10
N PHE A 107 20.80 -21.22 8.58
CA PHE A 107 20.31 -22.57 8.82
C PHE A 107 20.25 -23.39 7.53
N PRO A 108 21.41 -23.81 7.00
CA PRO A 108 21.50 -24.37 5.66
C PRO A 108 20.95 -25.79 5.55
N ASN A 109 20.81 -26.52 6.67
CA ASN A 109 20.34 -27.90 6.69
C ASN A 109 18.82 -27.94 6.88
N GLU A 110 18.11 -28.54 5.93
CA GLU A 110 16.66 -28.75 5.99
C GLU A 110 16.21 -29.49 7.26
N ASN A 111 16.98 -30.51 7.70
CA ASN A 111 16.64 -31.32 8.87
C ASN A 111 16.65 -30.56 10.20
N SER A 112 17.26 -29.37 10.25
CA SER A 112 17.22 -28.51 11.44
C SER A 112 15.87 -27.81 11.61
N TRP A 113 15.10 -27.67 10.54
CA TRP A 113 13.80 -27.01 10.54
C TRP A 113 12.71 -27.94 11.10
N PRO A 114 11.70 -27.41 11.82
CA PRO A 114 11.46 -25.99 12.12
C PRO A 114 12.18 -25.47 13.38
N ASN A 115 13.02 -26.29 14.01
CA ASN A 115 13.64 -26.02 15.32
C ASN A 115 14.89 -25.14 15.17
N VAL A 116 14.70 -23.94 14.66
CA VAL A 116 15.76 -22.95 14.42
C VAL A 116 15.38 -21.61 15.02
N ALA A 117 16.35 -20.94 15.64
CA ALA A 117 16.23 -19.57 16.11
C ALA A 117 17.59 -18.88 15.96
N TRP A 118 17.59 -17.66 15.42
CA TRP A 118 18.79 -16.86 15.18
C TRP A 118 19.06 -15.94 16.38
N PRO A 119 20.15 -16.15 17.16
CA PRO A 119 20.44 -15.32 18.33
C PRO A 119 20.61 -13.81 18.01
N GLY A 120 21.11 -13.50 16.80
CA GLY A 120 21.28 -12.13 16.31
C GLY A 120 20.07 -11.55 15.58
N PHE A 121 18.90 -12.22 15.62
CA PHE A 121 17.73 -11.81 14.85
C PHE A 121 17.29 -10.40 15.19
N LEU A 122 17.05 -10.08 16.46
CA LEU A 122 16.42 -8.82 16.86
C LEU A 122 17.20 -7.58 16.40
N PRO A 123 18.51 -7.44 16.66
CA PRO A 123 19.27 -6.28 16.17
C PRO A 123 19.35 -6.23 14.64
N SER A 124 19.47 -7.39 13.98
CA SER A 124 19.55 -7.46 12.51
C SER A 124 18.23 -7.08 11.85
N ALA A 125 17.12 -7.64 12.35
CA ALA A 125 15.77 -7.38 11.90
C ALA A 125 15.35 -5.92 12.17
N ALA A 126 15.73 -5.35 13.32
CA ALA A 126 15.44 -3.94 13.61
C ALA A 126 16.20 -2.99 12.66
N HIS A 127 17.47 -3.29 12.38
CA HIS A 127 18.27 -2.50 11.45
C HIS A 127 17.73 -2.63 10.01
N LEU A 128 17.47 -3.86 9.56
CA LEU A 128 16.97 -4.13 8.22
C LEU A 128 15.55 -3.58 8.05
N GLY A 129 14.69 -3.67 9.05
CA GLY A 129 13.35 -3.08 9.03
C GLY A 129 13.40 -1.58 8.78
N LYS A 130 14.27 -0.86 9.51
CA LYS A 130 14.50 0.57 9.30
C LYS A 130 15.02 0.89 7.89
N LEU A 131 15.96 0.10 7.37
CA LEU A 131 16.48 0.27 6.01
C LEU A 131 15.48 -0.07 4.92
N SER A 132 14.47 -0.89 5.23
CA SER A 132 13.50 -1.41 4.28
C SER A 132 12.14 -0.75 4.40
N ALA A 133 12.01 0.28 5.25
CA ALA A 133 10.73 0.92 5.57
C ALA A 133 9.65 -0.06 6.10
N LEU A 134 10.08 -1.16 6.72
CA LEU A 134 9.20 -2.14 7.37
C LEU A 134 9.09 -1.81 8.85
N GLU A 135 7.87 -1.71 9.37
CA GLU A 135 7.67 -1.40 10.80
C GLU A 135 8.04 -2.56 11.71
N ASN A 136 7.76 -3.78 11.26
CA ASN A 136 8.24 -4.98 11.91
C ASN A 136 8.73 -5.99 10.88
N ILE A 137 9.63 -6.84 11.33
CA ILE A 137 10.05 -8.05 10.64
C ILE A 137 9.86 -9.20 11.60
N ALA A 138 9.36 -10.30 11.08
CA ALA A 138 9.06 -11.46 11.86
C ALA A 138 9.31 -12.74 11.07
N PHE A 139 9.76 -13.75 11.79
CA PHE A 139 10.14 -15.04 11.27
C PHE A 139 9.12 -16.08 11.72
N THR A 140 8.59 -16.84 10.75
CA THR A 140 7.63 -17.92 10.95
C THR A 140 8.10 -19.20 10.27
N PRO A 141 8.66 -20.19 10.99
CA PRO A 141 8.94 -21.49 10.39
C PRO A 141 7.63 -22.17 9.99
N ILE A 142 7.68 -23.04 8.99
CA ILE A 142 6.55 -23.90 8.64
C ILE A 142 6.62 -25.13 9.53
N VAL A 143 5.63 -25.29 10.39
CA VAL A 143 5.54 -26.44 11.31
C VAL A 143 4.40 -27.33 10.86
N TRP A 144 4.73 -28.56 10.52
CA TRP A 144 3.74 -29.59 10.23
C TRP A 144 3.13 -30.13 11.54
N PRO A 145 1.87 -30.61 11.55
CA PRO A 145 1.18 -31.01 12.78
C PRO A 145 1.97 -32.02 13.63
N HIS A 146 2.63 -32.99 12.99
CA HIS A 146 3.44 -34.00 13.67
C HIS A 146 4.76 -33.47 14.26
N LYS A 147 5.17 -32.25 13.90
CA LYS A 147 6.38 -31.57 14.42
C LYS A 147 6.07 -30.56 15.52
N ILE A 148 4.80 -30.27 15.80
CA ILE A 148 4.36 -29.31 16.82
C ILE A 148 4.98 -29.59 18.21
N PRO A 149 4.94 -30.83 18.74
CA PRO A 149 5.49 -31.08 20.08
C PRO A 149 6.99 -30.81 20.18
N ASP A 150 7.77 -31.25 19.19
CA ASP A 150 9.22 -31.02 19.14
C ASP A 150 9.54 -29.53 19.06
N TYR A 151 8.76 -28.78 18.26
CA TYR A 151 8.90 -27.34 18.10
C TYR A 151 8.60 -26.57 19.39
N GLU A 152 7.49 -26.89 20.07
CA GLU A 152 7.10 -26.24 21.32
C GLU A 152 8.17 -26.42 22.41
N VAL A 153 8.76 -27.63 22.51
CA VAL A 153 9.86 -27.91 23.45
C VAL A 153 11.09 -27.08 23.11
N TYR A 154 11.48 -27.05 21.83
CA TYR A 154 12.64 -26.27 21.38
C TYR A 154 12.46 -24.77 21.66
N MET A 155 11.33 -24.18 21.24
CA MET A 155 11.07 -22.76 21.43
C MET A 155 10.85 -22.38 22.90
N GLY A 156 10.24 -23.26 23.70
CA GLY A 156 10.10 -23.05 25.14
C GLY A 156 11.45 -22.93 25.84
N ASN A 157 12.43 -23.76 25.46
CA ASN A 157 13.80 -23.63 25.97
C ASN A 157 14.47 -22.36 25.45
N TYR A 158 14.38 -22.09 24.14
CA TYR A 158 14.96 -20.89 23.53
C TYR A 158 14.47 -19.59 24.18
N TYR A 159 13.15 -19.45 24.38
CA TYR A 159 12.58 -18.25 25.01
C TYR A 159 12.97 -18.08 26.48
N ARG A 160 13.21 -19.18 27.19
CA ARG A 160 13.66 -19.13 28.59
C ARG A 160 15.12 -18.68 28.69
N ASP A 161 15.96 -19.14 27.76
CA ASP A 161 17.41 -19.06 27.91
C ASP A 161 18.02 -17.87 27.14
N ASP A 162 17.50 -17.54 25.95
CA ASP A 162 18.17 -16.62 24.99
C ASP A 162 17.52 -15.22 24.91
N GLY A 163 16.50 -14.96 25.72
CA GLY A 163 16.09 -13.59 26.02
C GLY A 163 15.79 -12.71 24.79
N GLN A 164 15.03 -13.23 23.79
CA GLN A 164 14.05 -12.33 23.15
C GLN A 164 13.37 -11.60 24.32
N ASP A 165 13.10 -10.31 24.21
CA ASP A 165 12.59 -9.51 25.32
C ASP A 165 11.13 -9.92 25.66
N VAL A 166 10.94 -11.18 26.06
CA VAL A 166 9.72 -11.86 26.48
C VAL A 166 9.41 -11.35 27.88
N ARG A 167 9.35 -10.02 28.02
CA ARG A 167 8.84 -9.36 29.22
C ARG A 167 7.36 -9.61 29.39
N SER A 168 6.69 -10.11 28.35
CA SER A 168 5.30 -10.49 28.42
C SER A 168 5.15 -11.96 28.78
N PRO A 169 4.41 -12.27 29.86
CA PRO A 169 4.05 -13.64 30.15
C PRO A 169 3.24 -14.22 28.98
N PRO A 170 3.26 -15.56 28.80
CA PRO A 170 2.39 -16.21 27.83
C PRO A 170 0.93 -15.84 28.11
N MET A 171 0.07 -15.92 27.10
CA MET A 171 -1.36 -15.67 27.29
C MET A 171 -1.92 -16.59 28.39
N PRO A 172 -2.90 -16.14 29.19
CA PRO A 172 -3.46 -16.96 30.26
C PRO A 172 -3.90 -18.35 29.76
N GLY A 173 -3.42 -19.40 30.43
CA GLY A 173 -3.70 -20.79 30.07
C GLY A 173 -2.75 -21.42 29.04
N LEU A 174 -1.75 -20.69 28.56
CA LEU A 174 -0.70 -21.19 27.68
C LEU A 174 0.66 -21.25 28.37
N GLN A 175 1.50 -22.20 27.97
CA GLN A 175 2.88 -22.32 28.42
C GLN A 175 3.83 -21.57 27.48
N LEU A 176 5.03 -21.24 27.97
CA LEU A 176 6.07 -20.62 27.16
C LEU A 176 6.49 -21.57 26.02
N GLY A 177 6.56 -21.06 24.79
CA GLY A 177 6.86 -21.87 23.60
C GLY A 177 5.65 -22.56 22.99
N GLN A 178 4.55 -22.71 23.74
CA GLN A 178 3.34 -23.39 23.29
C GLN A 178 2.69 -22.66 22.12
N LEU A 179 2.36 -23.40 21.07
CA LEU A 179 1.70 -22.89 19.89
C LEU A 179 0.26 -22.53 20.18
N TRP A 180 -0.18 -21.38 19.68
CA TRP A 180 -1.53 -20.93 19.95
C TRP A 180 -2.17 -20.12 18.83
N SER A 181 -3.49 -20.19 18.84
CA SER A 181 -4.40 -19.59 17.87
C SER A 181 -5.53 -18.88 18.61
N LEU A 182 -6.36 -18.13 17.89
CA LEU A 182 -7.53 -17.45 18.41
C LEU A 182 -8.79 -18.08 17.83
N THR A 183 -9.74 -18.46 18.69
CA THR A 183 -11.03 -18.96 18.19
C THR A 183 -11.77 -17.87 17.42
N LEU A 184 -12.53 -18.23 16.40
CA LEU A 184 -13.43 -17.31 15.72
C LEU A 184 -14.88 -17.63 16.11
N PRO A 185 -15.73 -16.62 16.39
CA PRO A 185 -15.45 -15.18 16.40
C PRO A 185 -14.92 -14.64 17.75
N ASN A 186 -14.93 -15.46 18.81
CA ASN A 186 -14.77 -14.99 20.20
C ASN A 186 -13.34 -14.61 20.61
N ARG A 187 -12.34 -14.93 19.79
CA ARG A 187 -10.91 -14.63 20.00
C ARG A 187 -10.38 -15.08 21.34
N ILE A 188 -10.82 -16.26 21.75
CA ILE A 188 -10.29 -16.91 22.94
C ILE A 188 -9.00 -17.61 22.51
N PRO A 189 -7.85 -17.34 23.16
CA PRO A 189 -6.62 -18.05 22.89
C PRO A 189 -6.80 -19.54 23.19
N TYR A 190 -6.33 -20.40 22.28
CA TYR A 190 -6.32 -21.84 22.46
C TYR A 190 -5.01 -22.44 21.92
N ARG A 191 -4.62 -23.61 22.43
CA ARG A 191 -3.46 -24.33 21.93
C ARG A 191 -3.72 -24.83 20.51
N GLU A 192 -2.86 -24.46 19.57
CA GLU A 192 -2.90 -24.94 18.20
C GLU A 192 -2.25 -26.34 18.11
N THR A 193 -2.90 -27.28 17.43
CA THR A 193 -2.44 -28.68 17.38
C THR A 193 -2.56 -29.35 16.02
N ASP A 194 -3.33 -28.81 15.08
CA ASP A 194 -3.63 -29.49 13.81
C ASP A 194 -3.36 -28.63 12.57
N GLY A 195 -3.24 -27.31 12.72
CA GLY A 195 -3.03 -26.39 11.61
C GLY A 195 -4.13 -26.44 10.56
N VAL A 196 -5.36 -26.77 10.96
CA VAL A 196 -6.52 -26.78 10.08
C VAL A 196 -7.14 -25.39 10.05
N ILE A 197 -7.39 -24.90 8.83
CA ILE A 197 -8.08 -23.63 8.60
C ILE A 197 -9.26 -23.89 7.68
N VAL A 198 -10.42 -23.34 8.02
CA VAL A 198 -11.63 -23.45 7.21
C VAL A 198 -11.38 -22.81 5.85
N GLY A 199 -11.59 -23.57 4.77
CA GLY A 199 -11.41 -23.09 3.40
C GLY A 199 -10.01 -23.25 2.81
N SER A 200 -9.08 -23.88 3.52
CA SER A 200 -7.76 -24.24 2.99
C SER A 200 -7.49 -25.74 3.10
N ASP A 201 -6.98 -26.33 2.01
CA ASP A 201 -6.58 -27.74 1.97
C ASP A 201 -5.21 -28.00 2.63
N LEU A 202 -4.46 -26.93 2.91
CA LEU A 202 -3.13 -27.02 3.51
C LEU A 202 -3.23 -27.21 5.02
N LYS A 203 -2.40 -28.13 5.56
CA LYS A 203 -2.35 -28.47 6.99
C LYS A 203 -0.97 -28.18 7.57
N TYR A 204 -0.75 -26.93 7.96
CA TYR A 204 0.49 -26.47 8.58
C TYR A 204 0.19 -25.25 9.47
N VAL A 205 1.12 -24.95 10.37
CA VAL A 205 1.06 -23.76 11.23
C VAL A 205 2.29 -22.88 10.98
N THR A 206 2.11 -21.57 11.14
CA THR A 206 3.18 -20.57 10.98
C THR A 206 3.30 -19.76 12.27
N PRO A 207 3.98 -20.31 13.28
CA PRO A 207 4.18 -19.59 14.53
C PRO A 207 5.16 -18.46 14.39
N VAL A 208 4.84 -17.32 15.00
CA VAL A 208 5.81 -16.24 15.15
C VAL A 208 6.89 -16.67 16.14
N ALA A 209 8.03 -17.11 15.61
CA ALA A 209 9.15 -17.62 16.38
C ALA A 209 10.03 -16.47 16.90
N GLN A 210 10.25 -15.44 16.06
CA GLN A 210 11.04 -14.26 16.41
C GLN A 210 10.46 -13.06 15.67
N TYR A 211 10.39 -11.90 16.31
CA TYR A 211 9.92 -10.68 15.66
C TYR A 211 10.45 -9.41 16.33
N THR A 212 10.44 -8.30 15.60
CA THR A 212 10.66 -6.97 16.15
C THR A 212 9.33 -6.37 16.61
N THR A 213 9.28 -5.81 17.82
CA THR A 213 8.10 -5.09 18.30
C THR A 213 7.94 -3.75 17.58
N SER A 214 6.70 -3.34 17.32
CA SER A 214 6.35 -2.00 16.84
C SER A 214 5.17 -1.46 17.62
N GLU A 215 4.76 -0.22 17.35
CA GLU A 215 3.52 0.33 17.92
C GLU A 215 2.28 -0.49 17.51
N ILE A 216 2.37 -1.18 16.37
CA ILE A 216 1.33 -2.05 15.81
C ILE A 216 1.42 -3.47 16.41
N TYR A 217 2.62 -4.03 16.48
CA TYR A 217 2.84 -5.38 17.00
C TYR A 217 3.37 -5.35 18.43
N GLY A 218 2.45 -5.55 19.37
CA GLY A 218 2.77 -5.70 20.79
C GLY A 218 3.58 -6.97 21.13
N PRO A 219 4.00 -7.14 22.39
CA PRO A 219 4.88 -8.22 22.84
C PRO A 219 4.21 -9.61 22.95
N ILE A 220 2.90 -9.71 22.68
CA ILE A 220 2.11 -10.92 22.95
C ILE A 220 2.06 -11.92 21.79
N TYR A 221 2.74 -11.68 20.67
CA TYR A 221 2.58 -12.49 19.46
C TYR A 221 3.51 -13.70 19.35
N LEU A 222 4.43 -13.91 20.30
CA LEU A 222 5.30 -15.10 20.28
C LEU A 222 4.47 -16.39 20.27
N SER A 223 4.88 -17.34 19.43
CA SER A 223 4.20 -18.62 19.19
C SER A 223 2.76 -18.51 18.65
N TYR A 224 2.30 -17.31 18.29
CA TYR A 224 1.01 -17.13 17.63
C TYR A 224 1.06 -17.74 16.23
N ASN A 225 0.12 -18.63 15.91
CA ASN A 225 -0.07 -19.14 14.56
C ASN A 225 -0.65 -18.03 13.68
N LEU A 226 0.22 -17.34 12.96
CA LEU A 226 -0.15 -16.22 12.09
C LEU A 226 -1.15 -16.66 11.01
N ARG A 227 -1.02 -17.90 10.55
CA ARG A 227 -1.93 -18.50 9.57
C ARG A 227 -3.39 -18.48 10.02
N ASN A 228 -3.66 -18.62 11.32
CA ASN A 228 -5.03 -18.59 11.85
C ASN A 228 -5.70 -17.19 11.76
N THR A 229 -4.98 -16.15 11.31
CA THR A 229 -5.57 -14.85 11.02
C THR A 229 -6.17 -14.83 9.62
N MET A 230 -7.49 -14.65 9.50
CA MET A 230 -8.20 -14.63 8.21
C MET A 230 -7.62 -13.63 7.20
N ALA A 231 -7.12 -12.48 7.65
CA ALA A 231 -6.50 -11.49 6.78
C ALA A 231 -5.15 -11.94 6.19
N PHE A 232 -4.45 -12.85 6.85
CA PHE A 232 -3.08 -13.25 6.52
C PHE A 232 -2.99 -14.65 5.90
N ALA A 233 -3.89 -15.56 6.28
CA ALA A 233 -3.95 -16.93 5.77
C ALA A 233 -3.87 -16.99 4.23
N PRO A 234 -4.62 -16.17 3.46
CA PRO A 234 -4.57 -16.23 2.01
C PRO A 234 -3.21 -15.89 1.41
N ALA A 235 -2.46 -14.94 1.99
CA ALA A 235 -1.12 -14.59 1.52
C ALA A 235 -0.12 -15.71 1.82
N LEU A 236 -0.16 -16.28 3.03
CA LEU A 236 0.70 -17.39 3.44
C LEU A 236 0.45 -18.61 2.53
N ASP A 237 -0.81 -18.95 2.30
CA ASP A 237 -1.19 -20.06 1.43
C ASP A 237 -0.85 -19.81 -0.05
N LYS A 238 -0.93 -18.56 -0.54
CA LYS A 238 -0.45 -18.18 -1.88
C LYS A 238 1.04 -18.46 -2.06
N VAL A 239 1.88 -18.17 -1.05
CA VAL A 239 3.32 -18.48 -1.09
C VAL A 239 3.51 -20.00 -1.19
N MET A 240 2.85 -20.78 -0.33
CA MET A 240 2.93 -22.24 -0.34
C MET A 240 2.52 -22.83 -1.69
N VAL A 241 1.39 -22.39 -2.24
CA VAL A 241 0.86 -22.86 -3.53
C VAL A 241 1.81 -22.47 -4.67
N CYS A 242 2.30 -21.22 -4.70
CA CYS A 242 3.24 -20.76 -5.70
C CYS A 242 4.51 -21.63 -5.72
N VAL A 243 5.13 -21.84 -4.55
CA VAL A 243 6.35 -22.65 -4.45
C VAL A 243 6.10 -24.10 -4.87
N ASN A 244 4.97 -24.69 -4.46
CA ASN A 244 4.63 -26.07 -4.83
C ASN A 244 4.25 -26.24 -6.31
N SER A 245 3.78 -25.17 -6.97
CA SER A 245 3.36 -25.20 -8.37
C SER A 245 4.51 -25.13 -9.37
N THR A 246 5.72 -24.78 -8.92
CA THR A 246 6.89 -24.61 -9.80
C THR A 246 8.02 -25.55 -9.42
N SER A 247 8.65 -26.15 -10.42
CA SER A 247 9.90 -26.90 -10.25
C SER A 247 11.14 -26.00 -10.30
N ASN A 248 10.98 -24.74 -10.71
CA ASN A 248 12.07 -23.78 -10.81
C ASN A 248 12.34 -23.11 -9.47
N THR A 249 13.31 -23.65 -8.73
CA THR A 249 13.70 -23.15 -7.40
C THR A 249 14.17 -21.69 -7.39
N THR A 250 14.78 -21.21 -8.48
CA THR A 250 15.18 -19.80 -8.61
C THR A 250 13.97 -18.90 -8.69
N LEU A 251 12.98 -19.29 -9.52
CA LEU A 251 11.71 -18.56 -9.63
C LEU A 251 10.95 -18.57 -8.30
N ALA A 252 10.90 -19.73 -7.62
CA ALA A 252 10.25 -19.85 -6.32
C ALA A 252 10.83 -18.88 -5.29
N ARG A 253 12.16 -18.76 -5.24
CA ARG A 253 12.88 -17.84 -4.36
C ARG A 253 12.68 -16.37 -4.72
N SER A 254 12.64 -16.03 -6.01
CA SER A 254 12.58 -14.63 -6.44
C SER A 254 11.18 -14.07 -6.53
N SER A 255 10.17 -14.92 -6.73
CA SER A 255 8.87 -14.49 -7.26
C SER A 255 7.66 -15.09 -6.55
N CYS A 256 7.83 -16.02 -5.61
CA CYS A 256 6.71 -16.54 -4.80
C CYS A 256 6.47 -15.76 -3.51
N GLY A 257 6.89 -14.49 -3.43
CA GLY A 257 6.44 -13.59 -2.37
C GLY A 257 4.96 -13.24 -2.54
N ALA A 258 4.28 -12.90 -1.45
CA ALA A 258 2.87 -12.49 -1.48
C ALA A 258 2.63 -11.27 -0.57
N ILE A 259 1.56 -10.54 -0.90
CA ILE A 259 1.01 -9.48 -0.05
C ILE A 259 -0.37 -9.90 0.46
N SER A 260 -0.65 -9.63 1.73
CA SER A 260 -2.00 -9.83 2.29
C SER A 260 -2.97 -8.79 1.79
N ASP A 261 -4.25 -9.09 1.95
CA ASP A 261 -5.28 -8.08 1.76
C ASP A 261 -5.11 -6.98 2.81
N THR A 262 -5.64 -5.80 2.47
CA THR A 262 -5.58 -4.66 3.37
C THR A 262 -6.42 -4.93 4.61
N ILE A 263 -5.85 -4.71 5.79
CA ILE A 263 -6.60 -4.86 7.04
C ILE A 263 -7.52 -3.67 7.23
N GLY A 264 -8.81 -3.94 7.45
CA GLY A 264 -9.76 -2.90 7.86
C GLY A 264 -9.44 -2.39 9.25
N LEU A 265 -9.31 -1.07 9.40
CA LEU A 265 -9.11 -0.43 10.69
C LEU A 265 -10.45 -0.24 11.44
N PRO A 266 -10.47 -0.38 12.78
CA PRO A 266 -9.36 -0.77 13.65
C PRO A 266 -9.11 -2.29 13.62
N PHE A 267 -7.84 -2.72 13.62
CA PHE A 267 -7.52 -4.14 13.83
C PHE A 267 -7.80 -4.50 15.30
N PRO A 268 -8.76 -5.38 15.56
CA PRO A 268 -9.28 -5.51 16.91
C PRO A 268 -8.41 -6.48 17.73
N LEU A 269 -7.64 -5.94 18.69
CA LEU A 269 -6.78 -6.72 19.59
C LEU A 269 -7.62 -7.46 20.65
N PRO A 270 -7.19 -8.67 21.11
CA PRO A 270 -7.96 -9.46 22.08
C PRO A 270 -8.16 -8.81 23.46
N THR A 271 -7.30 -7.85 23.82
CA THR A 271 -7.19 -7.35 25.21
C THR A 271 -7.54 -5.87 25.39
N GLU A 272 -7.85 -5.13 24.31
CA GLU A 272 -8.11 -3.70 24.43
C GLU A 272 -9.62 -3.40 24.45
N SER A 273 -10.09 -2.92 25.61
CA SER A 273 -11.46 -2.39 25.81
C SER A 273 -11.68 -1.04 25.14
N VAL A 274 -10.62 -0.40 24.65
CA VAL A 274 -10.64 0.85 23.89
C VAL A 274 -9.82 0.60 22.63
N PRO A 275 -10.40 0.66 21.42
CA PRO A 275 -9.62 0.56 20.21
C PRO A 275 -8.65 1.73 20.17
N ARG A 276 -7.35 1.47 20.35
CA ARG A 276 -6.36 2.45 19.88
C ARG A 276 -6.55 2.55 18.37
N PRO A 277 -6.59 3.76 17.81
CA PRO A 277 -6.51 3.88 16.36
C PRO A 277 -5.18 3.25 15.98
N ILE A 278 -5.23 2.04 15.42
CA ILE A 278 -4.06 1.45 14.77
C ILE A 278 -3.85 2.34 13.57
N GLN A 279 -2.98 3.32 13.76
CA GLN A 279 -2.46 4.12 12.69
C GLN A 279 -1.53 3.16 11.95
N ASP A 280 -2.01 2.71 10.79
CA ASP A 280 -1.16 2.45 9.64
C ASP A 280 -0.92 1.03 9.16
N MET A 281 -1.22 -0.06 9.87
CA MET A 281 -0.99 -1.38 9.27
C MET A 281 -1.91 -1.60 8.07
N GLN A 282 -1.34 -1.61 6.87
CA GLN A 282 -2.08 -1.84 5.65
C GLN A 282 -2.07 -3.32 5.32
N ALA A 283 -0.91 -3.96 5.22
CA ALA A 283 -0.79 -5.35 4.76
C ALA A 283 0.45 -6.03 5.34
N LEU A 284 0.53 -7.36 5.15
CA LEU A 284 1.74 -8.15 5.35
C LEU A 284 2.38 -8.49 4.01
N LEU A 285 3.67 -8.19 3.89
CA LEU A 285 4.52 -8.80 2.87
C LEU A 285 5.05 -10.12 3.43
N VAL A 286 5.09 -11.16 2.60
CA VAL A 286 5.55 -12.50 2.96
C VAL A 286 6.55 -12.97 1.92
N HIS A 287 7.71 -13.46 2.38
CA HIS A 287 8.72 -14.09 1.53
C HIS A 287 9.04 -15.52 1.97
N PRO A 288 9.24 -16.44 1.01
CA PRO A 288 9.63 -17.82 1.30
C PRO A 288 11.08 -17.94 1.75
N ILE A 289 11.34 -18.82 2.71
CA ILE A 289 12.69 -19.21 3.15
C ILE A 289 13.01 -20.61 2.63
N PHE A 290 14.18 -20.73 2.02
CA PHE A 290 14.73 -22.02 1.58
C PHE A 290 16.07 -22.25 2.30
N PRO A 291 16.37 -23.48 2.75
CA PRO A 291 17.68 -23.79 3.31
C PRO A 291 18.82 -23.51 2.32
N GLY A 292 19.96 -23.06 2.81
CA GLY A 292 21.14 -22.75 2.00
C GLY A 292 21.67 -23.95 1.19
N LYS A 293 21.59 -25.18 1.72
CA LYS A 293 22.00 -26.40 0.99
C LYS A 293 20.91 -27.02 0.14
N ASN A 294 19.63 -26.74 0.43
CA ASN A 294 18.52 -27.27 -0.34
C ASN A 294 17.58 -26.15 -0.79
N SER A 295 17.58 -25.86 -2.10
CA SER A 295 16.74 -24.84 -2.70
C SER A 295 15.33 -25.25 -3.04
N SER A 296 14.98 -26.54 -2.94
CA SER A 296 13.66 -27.02 -3.36
C SER A 296 12.64 -27.06 -2.23
N THR A 297 13.07 -27.20 -0.97
CA THR A 297 12.14 -27.29 0.15
C THR A 297 11.90 -25.92 0.79
N LEU A 298 10.63 -25.52 0.82
CA LEU A 298 10.16 -24.38 1.61
C LEU A 298 10.09 -24.77 3.09
N VAL A 299 10.82 -24.06 3.95
CA VAL A 299 10.98 -24.41 5.37
C VAL A 299 10.44 -23.36 6.34
N GLY A 300 10.23 -22.15 5.86
CA GLY A 300 9.74 -21.05 6.67
C GLY A 300 9.38 -19.86 5.81
N LEU A 301 8.91 -18.82 6.48
CA LEU A 301 8.49 -17.56 5.90
C LEU A 301 9.09 -16.43 6.74
N VAL A 302 9.41 -15.32 6.09
CA VAL A 302 9.62 -14.05 6.77
C VAL A 302 8.49 -13.13 6.35
N PHE A 303 7.95 -12.37 7.29
CA PHE A 303 6.95 -11.36 7.01
C PHE A 303 7.37 -10.01 7.56
N GLY A 304 6.92 -8.97 6.88
CA GLY A 304 7.06 -7.60 7.34
C GLY A 304 5.76 -6.85 7.17
N SER A 305 5.38 -6.05 8.17
CA SER A 305 4.20 -5.20 8.03
C SER A 305 4.51 -3.93 7.27
N MET A 306 3.53 -3.58 6.47
CA MET A 306 3.47 -2.34 5.72
C MET A 306 2.62 -1.32 6.45
N SER A 307 3.11 -0.09 6.45
CA SER A 307 2.50 1.03 7.15
C SER A 307 2.32 2.22 6.23
N TRP A 308 1.17 2.89 6.27
CA TRP A 308 0.95 4.16 5.56
C TRP A 308 1.98 5.24 5.91
N LYS A 309 2.50 5.28 7.15
CA LYS A 309 3.59 6.18 7.53
C LYS A 309 4.87 5.98 6.72
N GLN A 310 5.05 4.78 6.16
CA GLN A 310 6.24 4.37 5.44
C GLN A 310 6.07 4.42 3.92
N LEU A 311 4.86 4.74 3.42
CA LEU A 311 4.53 4.88 1.99
C LEU A 311 4.53 6.36 1.57
#